data_AF-A0A8B6CI27-F1
#
_entry.id   AF-A0A8B6CI27-F1
#
_cell.length_a   1.000
_cell.length_b   1.000
_cell.length_c   1.000
_cell.angle_alpha   90.00
_cell.angle_beta   90.00
_cell.angle_gamma   90.00
#
_symmetry.space_group_name_H-M   'P 1'
#
loop_
_entity.id
_entity.type
_entity.pdbx_description
1 polymer ?
#
loop_
_entity_poly.entity_id
_entity_poly.type
_entity_poly.pdbx_seq_one_letter_code
_entity_poly.pdbx_strand_id
1 'polypeptide(L)'
;MTISVPNVTVKDSATLKGKENMVSTVTVPTFIDDNVQIAMATTVDLVEIQPQSEIIIPVHVGKFKHGTTVILEPKGNLSIEHQVAGGKTISTVLRGIASYRLMNPTNSTVYIPRRTKIAKSRNYTV
;
A
#
# COMPACT_ATOMS: atom_id res chain seq x y z
N MET A 1 47.68 -38.27 31.28
CA MET A 1 47.15 -39.55 31.80
C MET A 1 45.64 -39.45 31.88
N THR A 2 45.00 -40.56 31.56
CA THR A 2 43.60 -40.77 31.16
C THR A 2 42.62 -40.79 32.35
N ILE A 3 41.31 -40.77 32.04
CA ILE A 3 40.12 -41.30 32.78
C ILE A 3 39.26 -40.19 33.43
N SER A 4 37.91 -40.06 33.32
CA SER A 4 36.81 -40.95 32.88
C SER A 4 35.59 -40.18 32.29
N VAL A 5 34.79 -40.89 31.48
CA VAL A 5 33.34 -40.70 31.18
C VAL A 5 32.53 -41.67 32.10
N PRO A 6 31.18 -41.77 32.21
CA PRO A 6 30.01 -41.35 31.37
C PRO A 6 28.88 -40.61 32.18
N ASN A 7 27.71 -40.15 31.69
CA ASN A 7 26.59 -40.86 31.04
C ASN A 7 25.53 -39.82 30.56
N VAL A 8 25.21 -39.76 29.26
CA VAL A 8 23.97 -40.26 28.59
C VAL A 8 22.65 -39.68 29.09
N THR A 9 21.97 -38.92 28.22
CA THR A 9 20.64 -39.33 27.72
C THR A 9 20.54 -38.94 26.25
N VAL A 10 20.13 -39.93 25.45
CA VAL A 10 20.04 -39.94 23.99
C VAL A 10 18.57 -39.83 23.58
N LYS A 11 18.37 -39.32 22.36
CA LYS A 11 17.17 -39.34 21.48
C LYS A 11 16.30 -38.08 21.53
N ASP A 12 16.00 -37.38 20.43
CA ASP A 12 16.12 -37.74 19.02
C ASP A 12 16.47 -36.55 18.12
N SER A 13 17.50 -36.76 17.30
CA SER A 13 17.55 -36.58 15.84
C SER A 13 16.30 -35.93 15.21
N ALA A 14 16.36 -34.92 14.33
CA ALA A 14 17.36 -34.74 13.31
C ALA A 14 17.32 -33.33 12.70
N THR A 15 18.52 -32.77 12.52
CA THR A 15 18.98 -32.00 11.35
C THR A 15 18.61 -30.51 11.22
N LEU A 16 19.49 -29.71 11.82
CA LEU A 16 20.02 -28.46 11.25
C LEU A 16 20.52 -28.65 9.82
N LYS A 17 20.25 -27.68 8.92
CA LYS A 17 21.29 -27.03 8.10
C LYS A 17 20.72 -25.84 7.32
N GLY A 18 21.41 -24.70 7.43
CA GLY A 18 21.22 -23.54 6.55
C GLY A 18 21.10 -22.21 7.28
N LYS A 19 22.20 -21.72 7.86
CA LYS A 19 22.35 -20.29 8.14
C LYS A 19 22.58 -19.59 6.79
N GLU A 20 21.56 -18.94 6.26
CA GLU A 20 21.70 -17.86 5.29
C GLU A 20 20.89 -16.66 5.78
N ASN A 21 21.55 -15.52 5.88
CA ASN A 21 20.96 -14.23 6.19
C ASN A 21 19.86 -13.92 5.16
N MET A 22 18.59 -13.85 5.57
CA MET A 22 17.53 -13.31 4.71
C MET A 22 16.64 -12.34 5.47
N VAL A 23 16.80 -11.08 5.07
CA VAL A 23 15.88 -9.93 5.12
C VAL A 23 14.51 -10.25 5.72
N SER A 24 14.14 -9.53 6.78
CA SER A 24 12.79 -9.49 7.30
C SER A 24 11.84 -8.95 6.23
N THR A 25 11.22 -9.85 5.48
CA THR A 25 10.22 -9.51 4.48
C THR A 25 9.01 -8.94 5.22
N VAL A 26 8.81 -7.62 5.13
CA VAL A 26 7.57 -6.99 5.57
C VAL A 26 6.47 -7.52 4.66
N THR A 27 5.73 -8.52 5.14
CA THR A 27 4.56 -9.06 4.44
C THR A 27 3.47 -8.01 4.46
N VAL A 28 3.39 -7.22 3.38
CA VAL A 28 2.21 -6.39 3.11
C VAL A 28 1.09 -7.37 2.77
N PRO A 29 -0.03 -7.39 3.51
CA PRO A 29 -1.15 -8.28 3.18
C PRO A 29 -1.64 -7.94 1.78
N THR A 30 -1.45 -8.91 0.88
CA THR A 30 -1.91 -8.85 -0.50
C THR A 30 -3.23 -9.61 -0.52
N PHE A 31 -4.34 -8.89 -0.60
CA PHE A 31 -5.64 -9.51 -0.87
C PHE A 31 -5.62 -9.96 -2.33
N ILE A 32 -5.60 -11.27 -2.56
CA ILE A 32 -5.73 -11.87 -3.89
C ILE A 32 -7.22 -12.12 -4.09
N ASP A 33 -7.83 -11.25 -4.90
CA ASP A 33 -9.16 -11.43 -5.48
C ASP A 33 -8.92 -11.56 -6.99
N ASP A 34 -9.13 -12.77 -7.53
CA ASP A 34 -8.98 -13.20 -8.94
C ASP A 34 -8.10 -12.32 -9.85
N ASN A 35 -6.77 -12.51 -9.84
CA ASN A 35 -5.78 -11.92 -10.75
C ASN A 35 -5.79 -10.37 -10.94
N VAL A 36 -6.61 -9.63 -10.19
CA VAL A 36 -6.61 -8.16 -10.23
C VAL A 36 -5.51 -7.65 -9.30
N GLN A 37 -4.43 -7.13 -9.87
CA GLN A 37 -3.39 -6.48 -9.08
C GLN A 37 -3.93 -5.20 -8.45
N ILE A 38 -4.33 -5.27 -7.17
CA ILE A 38 -4.76 -4.12 -6.39
C ILE A 38 -3.55 -3.54 -5.64
N ALA A 39 -3.29 -2.26 -5.83
CA ALA A 39 -2.30 -1.48 -5.07
C ALA A 39 -2.97 -0.31 -4.35
N MET A 40 -2.31 0.26 -3.35
CA MET A 40 -2.79 1.48 -2.68
C MET A 40 -2.12 2.71 -3.28
N ALA A 41 -2.93 3.68 -3.67
CA ALA A 41 -2.47 4.99 -4.09
C ALA A 41 -2.24 5.89 -2.86
N THR A 42 -1.13 6.62 -2.88
CA THR A 42 -0.72 7.49 -1.77
C THR A 42 -0.47 8.92 -2.19
N THR A 43 -0.76 9.89 -1.32
CA THR A 43 -0.45 11.30 -1.56
C THR A 43 1.05 11.53 -1.75
N VAL A 44 1.41 12.33 -2.76
CA VAL A 44 2.82 12.68 -3.02
C VAL A 44 3.34 13.69 -1.99
N ASP A 45 2.51 14.68 -1.65
CA ASP A 45 2.80 15.79 -0.75
C ASP A 45 1.66 15.99 0.28
N LEU A 46 1.83 16.98 1.17
CA LEU A 46 0.72 17.47 1.99
C LEU A 46 -0.36 18.05 1.06
N VAL A 47 -1.60 17.66 1.26
CA VAL A 47 -2.73 18.13 0.48
C VAL A 47 -3.61 19.01 1.35
N GLU A 48 -3.85 20.23 0.91
CA GLU A 48 -4.81 21.16 1.49
C GLU A 48 -6.03 21.25 0.58
N ILE A 49 -7.23 21.02 1.12
CA ILE A 49 -8.49 21.10 0.38
C ILE A 49 -9.37 22.15 1.02
N GLN A 50 -9.68 23.21 0.27
CA GLN A 50 -10.54 24.30 0.76
C GLN A 50 -11.95 23.78 1.09
N PRO A 51 -12.70 24.46 1.98
CA PRO A 51 -14.09 24.13 2.27
C PRO A 51 -14.93 24.00 1.00
N GLN A 52 -15.86 23.04 0.99
CA GLN A 52 -16.85 22.85 -0.07
C GLN A 52 -16.26 22.83 -1.51
N SER A 53 -15.05 22.29 -1.66
CA SER A 53 -14.29 22.35 -2.91
C SER A 53 -13.85 20.98 -3.39
N GLU A 54 -13.48 20.90 -4.66
CA GLU A 54 -12.93 19.72 -5.30
C GLU A 54 -11.54 20.05 -5.86
N ILE A 55 -10.62 19.09 -5.74
CA ILE A 55 -9.26 19.20 -6.27
C ILE A 55 -8.85 17.90 -6.97
N ILE A 56 -7.91 18.04 -7.90
CA ILE A 56 -7.20 16.91 -8.52
C ILE A 56 -5.76 16.94 -8.03
N ILE A 57 -5.32 15.85 -7.43
CA ILE A 57 -3.99 15.73 -6.86
C ILE A 57 -3.18 14.62 -7.53
N PRO A 58 -1.84 14.76 -7.58
CA PRO A 58 -0.97 13.66 -7.95
C PRO A 58 -0.91 12.62 -6.83
N VAL A 59 -0.98 11.34 -7.20
CA VAL A 59 -0.84 10.20 -6.29
C VAL A 59 0.17 9.19 -6.80
N HIS A 60 0.98 8.63 -5.90
CA HIS A 60 1.87 7.53 -6.21
C HIS A 60 1.10 6.22 -6.31
N VAL A 61 1.31 5.48 -7.40
CA VAL A 61 0.67 4.20 -7.70
C VAL A 61 1.71 3.12 -8.01
N GLY A 62 2.85 3.15 -7.30
CA GLY A 62 4.16 2.59 -7.69
C GLY A 62 4.29 1.12 -8.15
N LYS A 63 3.22 0.32 -8.21
CA LYS A 63 3.23 -1.01 -8.83
C LYS A 63 2.90 -0.98 -10.34
N PHE A 64 2.37 0.12 -10.87
CA PHE A 64 1.96 0.21 -12.27
C PHE A 64 3.05 0.80 -13.16
N LYS A 65 3.16 0.25 -14.39
CA LYS A 65 4.12 0.71 -15.39
C LYS A 65 3.69 2.05 -15.98
N HIS A 66 4.66 2.78 -16.51
CA HIS A 66 4.37 3.99 -17.28
C HIS A 66 3.49 3.68 -18.49
N GLY A 67 2.50 4.53 -18.76
CA GLY A 67 1.54 4.37 -19.86
C GLY A 67 0.36 3.46 -19.52
N THR A 68 0.38 2.75 -18.39
CA THR A 68 -0.76 1.94 -17.94
C THR A 68 -1.94 2.83 -17.55
N THR A 69 -3.15 2.45 -17.93
CA THR A 69 -4.38 3.09 -17.45
C THR A 69 -4.86 2.36 -16.19
N VAL A 70 -5.12 3.12 -15.13
CA VAL A 70 -5.57 2.59 -13.84
C VAL A 70 -6.93 3.16 -13.46
N ILE A 71 -7.71 2.35 -12.76
CA ILE A 71 -8.89 2.80 -12.02
C ILE A 71 -8.46 3.08 -10.57
N LEU A 72 -8.76 4.27 -10.09
CA LEU A 72 -8.62 4.68 -8.71
C LEU A 72 -9.99 4.71 -8.03
N GLU A 73 -10.16 3.92 -6.99
CA GLU A 73 -11.39 3.84 -6.19
C GLU A 73 -11.13 4.29 -4.76
N PRO A 74 -12.03 5.06 -4.12
CA PRO A 74 -11.81 5.57 -2.77
C PRO A 74 -11.48 4.45 -1.77
N LYS A 75 -10.56 4.73 -0.85
CA LYS A 75 -10.38 3.87 0.34
C LYS A 75 -11.68 3.92 1.15
N GLY A 76 -12.19 2.76 1.58
CA GLY A 76 -13.51 2.66 2.23
C GLY A 76 -13.71 3.58 3.44
N ASN A 77 -12.65 3.83 4.23
CA ASN A 77 -12.73 4.67 5.43
C ASN A 77 -12.23 6.11 5.20
N LEU A 78 -12.04 6.53 3.95
CA LEU A 78 -11.47 7.84 3.63
C LEU A 78 -12.27 9.00 4.22
N SER A 79 -13.61 8.93 4.16
CA SER A 79 -14.49 9.95 4.72
C SER A 79 -14.46 10.00 6.24
N ILE A 80 -14.31 8.85 6.90
CA ILE A 80 -14.27 8.76 8.36
C ILE A 80 -12.91 9.26 8.88
N GLU A 81 -11.81 8.88 8.24
CA GLU A 81 -10.46 9.22 8.69
C GLU A 81 -10.06 10.67 8.36
N HIS A 82 -10.53 11.19 7.22
CA HIS A 82 -10.04 12.45 6.67
C HIS A 82 -11.14 13.45 6.34
N GLN A 83 -12.42 13.13 6.53
CA GLN A 83 -13.54 14.03 6.19
C GLN A 83 -13.56 14.48 4.73
N VAL A 84 -13.05 13.64 3.82
CA VAL A 84 -13.06 13.88 2.37
C VAL A 84 -13.76 12.76 1.61
N ALA A 85 -14.35 13.10 0.48
CA ALA A 85 -14.87 12.15 -0.48
C ALA A 85 -13.87 11.97 -1.62
N GLY A 86 -13.64 10.73 -2.04
CA GLY A 86 -12.88 10.42 -3.24
C GLY A 86 -13.82 10.08 -4.40
N GLY A 87 -13.46 10.48 -5.62
CA GLY A 87 -14.17 10.08 -6.82
C GLY A 87 -13.55 8.82 -7.45
N LYS A 88 -14.36 7.92 -7.99
CA LYS A 88 -13.83 6.87 -8.89
C LYS A 88 -13.23 7.57 -10.12
N THR A 89 -11.92 7.38 -10.34
CA THR A 89 -11.15 8.14 -11.34
C THR A 89 -10.41 7.17 -12.25
N ILE A 90 -10.46 7.39 -13.57
CA ILE A 90 -9.60 6.69 -14.53
C ILE A 90 -8.43 7.62 -14.84
N SER A 91 -7.20 7.12 -14.76
CA SER A 91 -6.00 7.94 -14.98
C SER A 91 -4.88 7.12 -15.62
N THR A 92 -4.08 7.76 -16.47
CA THR A 92 -2.88 7.17 -17.08
C THR A 92 -1.67 7.41 -16.18
N VAL A 93 -0.87 6.37 -15.98
CA VAL A 93 0.30 6.41 -15.11
C VAL A 93 1.48 7.08 -15.82
N LEU A 94 1.92 8.22 -15.30
CA LEU A 94 3.09 8.96 -15.75
C LEU A 94 4.19 8.84 -14.68
N ARG A 95 5.26 8.08 -14.99
CA ARG A 95 6.40 7.85 -14.07
C ARG A 95 5.98 7.42 -12.65
N GLY A 96 5.00 6.50 -12.55
CA GLY A 96 4.50 5.98 -11.27
C GLY A 96 3.55 6.92 -10.52
N ILE A 97 3.11 8.01 -11.15
CA ILE A 97 2.11 8.96 -10.65
C ILE A 97 0.84 8.88 -11.50
N ALA A 98 -0.31 8.97 -10.85
CA ALA A 98 -1.61 9.14 -11.47
C ALA A 98 -2.33 10.36 -10.86
N SER A 99 -3.37 10.84 -11.52
CA SER A 99 -4.21 11.94 -11.01
C SER A 99 -5.44 11.39 -10.30
N TYR A 100 -5.73 11.89 -9.11
CA TYR A 100 -6.87 11.47 -8.31
C TYR A 100 -7.72 12.65 -7.85
N ARG A 101 -9.03 12.46 -7.89
CA ARG A 101 -10.02 13.48 -7.53
C ARG A 101 -10.48 13.33 -6.08
N LEU A 102 -10.38 14.41 -5.32
CA LEU A 102 -10.87 14.52 -3.95
C LEU A 102 -11.80 15.71 -3.81
N MET A 103 -12.80 15.57 -2.93
CA MET A 103 -13.72 16.62 -2.56
C MET A 103 -13.73 16.77 -1.03
N ASN A 104 -13.69 18.02 -0.57
CA ASN A 104 -13.95 18.37 0.81
C ASN A 104 -15.40 18.87 0.94
N PRO A 105 -16.32 18.07 1.49
CA PRO A 105 -17.71 18.48 1.69
C PRO A 105 -17.91 19.36 2.93
N THR A 106 -16.88 19.58 3.74
CA THR A 106 -16.99 20.29 5.02
C THR A 106 -16.90 21.81 4.84
N ASN A 107 -17.23 22.53 5.91
CA ASN A 107 -17.12 24.00 5.97
C ASN A 107 -15.73 24.49 6.45
N SER A 108 -14.77 23.58 6.62
CA SER A 108 -13.42 23.87 7.10
C SER A 108 -12.36 23.29 6.16
N THR A 109 -11.18 23.92 6.09
CA THR A 109 -10.06 23.39 5.31
C THR A 109 -9.63 22.03 5.87
N VAL A 110 -9.45 21.05 4.97
CA VAL A 110 -8.97 19.72 5.33
C VAL A 110 -7.53 19.54 4.88
N TYR A 111 -6.71 18.94 5.76
CA TYR A 111 -5.32 18.60 5.49
C TYR A 111 -5.14 17.09 5.45
N ILE A 112 -4.60 16.57 4.35
CA ILE A 112 -4.24 15.16 4.20
C ILE A 112 -2.71 15.06 4.19
N PRO A 113 -2.10 14.39 5.18
CA PRO A 113 -0.65 14.27 5.25
C PRO A 113 -0.03 13.57 4.03
N ARG A 114 1.27 13.79 3.83
CA ARG A 114 2.07 13.09 2.83
C ARG A 114 2.04 11.57 3.05
N ARG A 115 2.10 10.77 1.97
CA ARG A 115 2.12 9.30 1.97
C ARG A 115 0.84 8.67 2.55
N THR A 116 -0.23 9.42 2.66
CA THR A 116 -1.53 8.91 3.12
C THR A 116 -2.16 8.05 2.04
N LYS A 117 -2.65 6.87 2.43
CA LYS A 117 -3.36 5.94 1.52
C LYS A 117 -4.79 6.42 1.32
N ILE A 118 -5.12 6.88 0.12
CA ILE A 118 -6.42 7.51 -0.15
C ILE A 118 -7.30 6.74 -1.15
N ALA A 119 -6.68 5.91 -2.00
CA ALA A 119 -7.41 5.14 -3.00
C ALA A 119 -6.81 3.74 -3.20
N LYS A 120 -7.65 2.80 -3.61
CA LYS A 120 -7.27 1.55 -4.23
C LYS A 120 -7.01 1.81 -5.72
N SER A 121 -6.04 1.12 -6.29
CA SER A 121 -5.63 1.27 -7.68
C SER A 121 -5.59 -0.11 -8.32
N ARG A 122 -6.19 -0.26 -9.50
CA ARG A 122 -6.20 -1.49 -10.30
C ARG A 122 -6.02 -1.18 -11.77
N ASN A 123 -5.52 -2.14 -12.54
CA ASN A 123 -5.46 -2.01 -14.00
C ASN A 123 -6.85 -1.82 -14.59
N TYR A 124 -6.95 -0.93 -15.58
CA TYR A 124 -8.11 -0.86 -16.46
C TYR A 124 -7.87 -1.85 -17.61
N THR A 125 -8.64 -2.93 -17.64
CA THR A 125 -8.67 -3.90 -18.75
C THR A 125 -10.04 -3.78 -19.42
N VAL A 126 -10.04 -3.65 -20.75
CA VAL A 126 -11.25 -3.65 -21.59
C VAL A 126 -11.50 -5.04 -22.12
#